data_AF-A0A965HMY0-F1
#
_entry.id   AF-A0A965HMY0-F1
#
_cell.length_a   1.000
_cell.length_b   1.000
_cell.length_c   1.000
_cell.angle_alpha   90.00
_cell.angle_beta   90.00
_cell.angle_gamma   90.00
#
_symmetry.space_group_name_H-M   'P 1'
#
loop_
_entity.id
_entity.type
_entity.pdbx_description
1 polymer ?
#
loop_
_entity_poly.entity_id
_entity_poly.type
_entity_poly.pdbx_seq_one_letter_code
_entity_poly.pdbx_strand_id
1 'polypeptide(L)'
;RRRDLLAEGLLYLSLAAALVYWGFGSISGDQPTLHSSLRFLYCVGTGLLLWLLVKRKLTHWRTGALVLLGVGIGLSPYAYMPLASQTNPPMNWGFTSTKEGFFYSINRSQYSGKLSDQLLKTVGRVMGAAPQELLAPPEPPPGSPKPPSFQETLGKFSQLYWRKIVANFSPLAILALVAAVAFLGGLPSPIRSWIQVTALGFLLAGFLQPAFDQAGADEAAWLLYMPYLGFSHAFFVLLAGLGSGLALERFARRPSIAYGLAIPLVAGIAAFSFRQNLTFCSQREHWFGWMYGRDMLADLPKDSFVYGGTDPGRFVPTYMILSESFEPKKYKRDPNFDRRDLYIITQNALADAFYNQYIRNHYSTERPASRGWVDKWLGR
;
A
#
# COMPACT_ATOMS: atom_id res chain seq x y z
N ARG A 1 -9.68 10.24 -33.76
CA ARG A 1 -10.34 11.05 -32.72
C ARG A 1 -10.89 10.22 -31.56
N ARG A 2 -11.83 9.28 -31.73
CA ARG A 2 -12.46 8.54 -30.61
C ARG A 2 -11.55 7.53 -29.83
N ARG A 3 -10.37 7.16 -30.34
CA ARG A 3 -9.44 6.23 -29.66
C ARG A 3 -8.21 6.92 -29.06
N ASP A 4 -8.06 8.22 -29.29
CA ASP A 4 -6.82 8.92 -28.96
C ASP A 4 -6.70 9.15 -27.44
N LEU A 5 -7.80 9.37 -26.71
CA LEU A 5 -7.77 9.55 -25.25
C LEU A 5 -7.36 8.29 -24.47
N LEU A 6 -7.91 7.11 -24.81
CA LEU A 6 -7.52 5.87 -24.14
C LEU A 6 -6.04 5.57 -24.38
N ALA A 7 -5.58 5.69 -25.62
CA ALA A 7 -4.20 5.42 -25.98
C ALA A 7 -3.23 6.43 -25.33
N GLU A 8 -3.51 7.74 -25.40
CA GLU A 8 -2.72 8.76 -24.70
C GLU A 8 -2.77 8.55 -23.18
N GLY A 9 -3.93 8.17 -22.62
CA GLY A 9 -4.07 7.86 -21.19
C GLY A 9 -3.19 6.70 -20.74
N LEU A 10 -3.19 5.58 -21.47
CA LEU A 10 -2.31 4.44 -21.21
C LEU A 10 -0.82 4.83 -21.36
N LEU A 11 -0.51 5.70 -22.33
CA LEU A 11 0.84 6.22 -22.52
C LEU A 11 1.29 7.07 -21.33
N TYR A 12 0.43 7.96 -20.81
CA TYR A 12 0.73 8.77 -19.63
C TYR A 12 0.86 7.92 -18.35
N LEU A 13 0.01 6.90 -18.19
CA LEU A 13 0.13 5.96 -17.06
C LEU A 13 1.44 5.16 -17.15
N SER A 14 1.81 4.71 -18.35
CA SER A 14 3.08 4.01 -18.58
C SER A 14 4.27 4.93 -18.32
N LEU A 15 4.18 6.20 -18.73
CA LEU A 15 5.21 7.20 -18.45
C LEU A 15 5.35 7.46 -16.95
N ALA A 16 4.23 7.62 -16.24
CA ALA A 16 4.25 7.78 -14.79
C ALA A 16 4.89 6.55 -14.10
N ALA A 17 4.48 5.34 -14.48
CA ALA A 17 5.05 4.11 -13.95
C ALA A 17 6.55 4.00 -14.25
N ALA A 18 6.99 4.37 -15.45
CA ALA A 18 8.40 4.34 -15.85
C ALA A 18 9.25 5.35 -15.05
N LEU A 19 8.74 6.56 -14.83
CA LEU A 19 9.43 7.57 -14.03
C LEU A 19 9.54 7.15 -12.56
N VAL A 20 8.48 6.57 -11.99
CA VAL A 20 8.49 6.05 -10.62
C VAL A 20 9.46 4.88 -10.49
N TYR A 21 9.44 3.94 -11.43
CA TYR A 21 10.35 2.80 -11.39
C TYR A 21 11.81 3.23 -11.60
N TRP A 22 12.06 4.19 -12.49
CA TRP A 22 13.39 4.78 -12.66
C TRP A 22 13.87 5.48 -11.38
N GLY A 23 13.01 6.29 -10.76
CA GLY A 23 13.32 6.91 -9.47
C GLY A 23 13.68 5.87 -8.42
N PHE A 24 12.86 4.83 -8.27
CA PHE A 24 13.12 3.68 -7.39
C PHE A 24 14.44 2.96 -7.71
N GLY A 25 14.69 2.65 -8.97
CA GLY A 25 15.92 2.02 -9.44
C GLY A 25 17.16 2.87 -9.16
N SER A 26 17.08 4.19 -9.35
CA SER A 26 18.19 5.13 -9.15
C SER A 26 18.68 5.21 -7.69
N ILE A 27 17.80 4.91 -6.73
CA ILE A 27 18.11 4.91 -5.30
C ILE A 27 18.31 3.51 -4.73
N SER A 28 18.11 2.45 -5.53
CA SER A 28 18.14 1.07 -5.06
C SER A 28 19.53 0.53 -4.72
N GLY A 29 20.58 1.04 -5.38
CA GLY A 29 21.91 0.44 -5.33
C GLY A 29 22.01 -0.94 -5.99
N ASP A 30 20.92 -1.45 -6.59
CA ASP A 30 20.84 -2.77 -7.22
C ASP A 30 20.88 -2.66 -8.75
N GLN A 31 21.93 -3.20 -9.36
CA GLN A 31 22.18 -3.06 -10.80
C GLN A 31 21.09 -3.69 -11.68
N PRO A 32 20.60 -4.93 -11.41
CA PRO A 32 19.46 -5.49 -12.12
C PRO A 32 18.22 -4.59 -12.06
N THR A 33 17.87 -4.08 -10.88
CA THR A 33 16.71 -3.19 -10.71
C THR A 33 16.88 -1.90 -11.50
N LEU A 34 18.07 -1.28 -11.45
CA LEU A 34 18.37 -0.07 -12.21
C LEU A 34 18.28 -0.33 -13.73
N HIS A 35 18.95 -1.38 -14.23
CA HIS A 35 18.91 -1.75 -15.65
C HIS A 35 17.49 -2.03 -16.14
N SER A 36 16.70 -2.76 -15.37
CA SER A 36 15.29 -3.02 -15.64
C SER A 36 14.50 -1.72 -15.77
N SER A 37 14.66 -0.81 -14.81
CA SER A 37 13.96 0.48 -14.81
C SER A 37 14.33 1.37 -15.99
N LEU A 38 15.62 1.41 -16.37
CA LEU A 38 16.10 2.19 -17.51
C LEU A 38 15.58 1.63 -18.84
N ARG A 39 15.61 0.30 -19.01
CA ARG A 39 15.03 -0.36 -20.19
C ARG A 39 13.54 -0.09 -20.31
N PHE A 40 12.81 -0.18 -19.20
CA PHE A 40 11.38 0.16 -19.19
C PHE A 40 11.13 1.62 -19.55
N LEU A 41 11.92 2.54 -19.00
CA LEU A 41 11.87 3.97 -19.36
C LEU A 41 12.16 4.20 -20.85
N TYR A 42 13.15 3.53 -21.42
CA TYR A 42 13.43 3.62 -22.86
C TYR A 42 12.29 3.04 -23.70
N CYS A 43 11.74 1.89 -23.35
CA CYS A 43 10.60 1.31 -24.07
C CYS A 43 9.39 2.27 -24.09
N VAL A 44 9.04 2.85 -22.94
CA VAL A 44 7.95 3.83 -22.85
C VAL A 44 8.28 5.11 -23.60
N GLY A 45 9.53 5.59 -23.49
CA GLY A 45 10.04 6.74 -24.22
C GLY A 45 9.95 6.56 -25.74
N THR A 46 10.36 5.40 -26.26
CA THR A 46 10.20 5.03 -27.67
C THR A 46 8.72 5.00 -28.06
N GLY A 47 7.84 4.45 -27.24
CA GLY A 47 6.40 4.49 -27.47
C GLY A 47 5.84 5.91 -27.58
N LEU A 48 6.30 6.82 -26.72
CA LEU A 48 5.94 8.24 -26.76
C LEU A 48 6.48 8.93 -28.03
N LEU A 49 7.73 8.65 -28.40
CA LEU A 49 8.33 9.18 -29.63
C LEU A 49 7.58 8.70 -30.87
N LEU A 50 7.28 7.40 -30.96
CA LEU A 50 6.48 6.83 -32.06
C LEU A 50 5.09 7.46 -32.13
N TRP A 51 4.45 7.69 -30.99
CA TRP A 51 3.18 8.40 -30.93
C TRP A 51 3.31 9.82 -31.51
N LEU A 52 4.32 10.58 -31.09
CA LEU A 52 4.57 11.94 -31.59
C LEU A 52 4.91 11.95 -33.09
N LEU A 53 5.65 10.97 -33.60
CA LEU A 53 5.96 10.84 -35.02
C LEU A 53 4.70 10.60 -35.87
N VAL A 54 3.81 9.72 -35.40
CA VAL A 54 2.58 9.35 -36.12
C VAL A 54 1.49 10.40 -35.98
N LYS A 55 1.26 10.93 -34.78
CA LYS A 55 0.13 11.82 -34.47
C LYS A 55 0.49 13.29 -34.50
N ARG A 56 1.78 13.64 -34.42
CA ARG A 56 2.34 15.01 -34.40
C ARG A 56 1.82 15.93 -33.29
N LYS A 57 1.05 15.41 -32.34
CA LYS A 57 0.53 16.14 -31.19
C LYS A 57 0.09 15.21 -30.06
N LEU A 58 0.04 15.76 -28.85
CA LEU A 58 -0.61 15.18 -27.69
C LEU A 58 -1.93 15.92 -27.46
N THR A 59 -3.04 15.30 -27.86
CA THR A 59 -4.35 15.97 -27.86
C THR A 59 -4.84 16.22 -26.43
N HIS A 60 -4.46 15.36 -25.49
CA HIS A 60 -4.91 15.31 -24.11
C HIS A 60 -3.77 15.55 -23.11
N TRP A 61 -2.79 16.38 -23.46
CA TRP A 61 -1.63 16.67 -22.61
C TRP A 61 -1.98 17.18 -21.20
N ARG A 62 -3.09 17.92 -21.05
CA ARG A 62 -3.58 18.37 -19.73
C ARG A 62 -3.94 17.18 -18.84
N THR A 63 -4.60 16.17 -19.39
CA THR A 63 -4.91 14.92 -18.69
C THR A 63 -3.62 14.21 -18.30
N GLY A 64 -2.64 14.15 -19.20
CA GLY A 64 -1.33 13.59 -18.89
C GLY A 64 -0.60 14.31 -17.75
N ALA A 65 -0.61 15.64 -17.77
CA ALA A 65 -0.04 16.46 -16.70
C ALA A 65 -0.73 16.19 -15.35
N LEU A 66 -2.06 16.05 -15.34
CA LEU A 66 -2.82 15.69 -14.13
C LEU A 66 -2.50 14.28 -13.62
N VAL A 67 -2.26 13.31 -14.52
CA VAL A 67 -1.82 11.95 -14.12
C VAL A 67 -0.46 12.03 -13.42
N LEU A 68 0.52 12.71 -14.04
CA LEU A 68 1.86 12.87 -13.46
C LEU A 68 1.82 13.62 -12.13
N LEU A 69 1.05 14.71 -12.05
CA LEU A 69 0.83 15.46 -10.83
C LEU A 69 0.18 14.60 -9.76
N GLY A 70 -0.86 13.83 -10.10
CA GLY A 70 -1.55 12.94 -9.18
C GLY A 70 -0.63 11.87 -8.59
N VAL A 71 0.22 11.27 -9.42
CA VAL A 71 1.25 10.31 -8.95
C VAL A 71 2.27 11.00 -8.05
N GLY A 72 2.76 12.19 -8.43
CA GLY A 72 3.68 12.98 -7.61
C GLY A 72 3.09 13.34 -6.23
N ILE A 73 1.84 13.78 -6.20
CA ILE A 73 1.11 14.05 -4.94
C ILE A 73 0.93 12.76 -4.15
N GLY A 74 0.56 11.65 -4.81
CA GLY A 74 0.40 10.34 -4.16
C GLY A 74 1.70 9.81 -3.52
N LEU A 75 2.86 10.18 -4.05
CA LEU A 75 4.17 9.84 -3.49
C LEU A 75 4.66 10.83 -2.42
N SER A 76 4.09 12.03 -2.34
CA SER A 76 4.50 13.05 -1.36
C SER A 76 4.46 12.62 0.11
N PRO A 77 3.54 11.73 0.58
CA PRO A 77 3.56 11.27 1.97
C PRO A 77 4.86 10.55 2.35
N TYR A 78 5.58 9.95 1.40
CA TYR A 78 6.87 9.31 1.69
C TYR A 78 7.94 10.31 2.13
N ALA A 79 7.80 11.61 1.80
CA ALA A 79 8.69 12.65 2.30
C ALA A 79 8.61 12.84 3.82
N TYR A 80 7.52 12.39 4.47
CA TYR A 80 7.41 12.38 5.92
C TYR A 80 8.46 11.49 6.57
N MET A 81 8.81 10.36 5.96
CA MET A 81 9.71 9.36 6.55
C MET A 81 11.11 9.94 6.88
N PRO A 82 11.85 10.56 5.94
CA PRO A 82 13.15 11.16 6.27
C PRO A 82 13.03 12.28 7.30
N LEU A 83 12.00 13.13 7.19
CA LEU A 83 11.77 14.23 8.13
C LEU A 83 11.53 13.72 9.55
N ALA A 84 10.66 12.72 9.71
CA ALA A 84 10.36 12.08 10.98
C ALA A 84 11.57 11.33 11.54
N SER A 85 12.38 10.66 10.71
CA SER A 85 13.59 9.97 11.17
C SER A 85 14.67 10.95 11.65
N GLN A 86 14.75 12.17 11.10
CA GLN A 86 15.75 13.16 11.51
C GLN A 86 15.51 13.71 12.92
N THR A 87 14.28 13.67 13.41
CA THR A 87 13.88 14.19 14.73
C THR A 87 13.91 13.12 15.83
N ASN A 88 14.62 12.00 15.59
CA ASN A 88 14.82 10.87 16.50
C ASN A 88 13.57 10.37 17.24
N PRO A 89 12.68 9.69 16.51
CA PRO A 89 11.44 9.24 17.11
C PRO A 89 11.73 8.20 18.19
N PRO A 90 10.78 8.01 19.13
CA PRO A 90 10.77 6.84 20.01
C PRO A 90 10.93 5.51 19.26
N MET A 91 10.57 5.44 17.97
CA MET A 91 10.74 4.27 17.09
C MET A 91 11.26 4.70 15.70
N ASN A 92 12.43 4.22 15.27
CA ASN A 92 13.03 4.57 13.97
C ASN A 92 13.62 3.36 13.22
N TRP A 93 12.78 2.36 12.93
CA TRP A 93 13.23 1.08 12.38
C TRP A 93 14.07 1.22 11.10
N GLY A 94 13.64 2.08 10.19
CA GLY A 94 14.23 2.16 8.85
C GLY A 94 15.38 3.15 8.69
N PHE A 95 15.72 3.98 9.70
CA PHE A 95 16.69 5.09 9.54
C PHE A 95 16.51 5.89 8.26
N THR A 96 15.28 6.27 7.98
CA THR A 96 14.92 6.91 6.71
C THR A 96 15.51 8.30 6.53
N SER A 97 16.21 8.85 7.53
CA SER A 97 17.05 10.04 7.38
C SER A 97 18.26 9.82 6.48
N THR A 98 18.68 8.56 6.27
CA THR A 98 19.72 8.15 5.31
C THR A 98 19.08 7.68 4.00
N LYS A 99 19.83 7.75 2.89
CA LYS A 99 19.34 7.30 1.58
C LYS A 99 19.10 5.79 1.60
N GLU A 100 20.02 5.05 2.19
CA GLU A 100 20.01 3.59 2.28
C GLU A 100 18.84 3.11 3.14
N GLY A 101 18.62 3.76 4.30
CA GLY A 101 17.50 3.44 5.18
C GLY A 101 16.14 3.81 4.59
N PHE A 102 16.07 4.93 3.86
CA PHE A 102 14.87 5.29 3.10
C PHE A 102 14.53 4.23 2.05
N PHE A 103 15.51 3.84 1.23
CA PHE A 103 15.34 2.78 0.24
C PHE A 103 14.96 1.45 0.90
N TYR A 104 15.66 1.06 1.96
CA TYR A 104 15.40 -0.15 2.72
C TYR A 104 13.91 -0.27 3.10
N SER A 105 13.35 0.84 3.60
CA SER A 105 11.96 0.92 4.06
C SER A 105 10.94 0.83 2.93
N ILE A 106 11.12 1.60 1.84
CA ILE A 106 10.18 1.59 0.70
C ILE A 106 10.29 0.31 -0.13
N ASN A 107 11.48 -0.30 -0.18
CA ASN A 107 11.72 -1.57 -0.85
C ASN A 107 11.16 -2.74 -0.03
N ARG A 108 10.81 -2.52 1.24
CA ARG A 108 10.36 -3.55 2.19
C ARG A 108 11.43 -4.64 2.38
N SER A 109 12.70 -4.23 2.46
CA SER A 109 13.85 -5.14 2.51
C SER A 109 13.90 -6.00 3.77
N GLN A 110 13.14 -5.65 4.80
CA GLN A 110 12.95 -6.43 6.03
C GLN A 110 12.12 -7.70 5.85
N TYR A 111 11.44 -7.85 4.70
CA TYR A 111 10.60 -9.01 4.40
C TYR A 111 11.10 -9.78 3.19
N SER A 112 10.79 -11.08 3.13
CA SER A 112 10.89 -11.84 1.90
C SER A 112 9.93 -11.27 0.85
N GLY A 113 10.34 -11.28 -0.43
CA GLY A 113 9.49 -10.73 -1.50
C GLY A 113 9.49 -9.20 -1.55
N LYS A 114 10.64 -8.58 -1.27
CA LYS A 114 10.87 -7.14 -1.42
C LYS A 114 10.49 -6.62 -2.81
N LEU A 115 10.17 -5.33 -2.88
CA LEU A 115 9.61 -4.70 -4.08
C LEU A 115 10.53 -4.81 -5.30
N SER A 116 11.85 -4.71 -5.11
CA SER A 116 12.84 -4.93 -6.18
C SER A 116 12.67 -6.30 -6.84
N ASP A 117 12.47 -7.35 -6.04
CA ASP A 117 12.35 -8.72 -6.53
C ASP A 117 11.04 -8.90 -7.29
N GLN A 118 9.94 -8.32 -6.80
CA GLN A 118 8.65 -8.33 -7.49
C GLN A 118 8.72 -7.61 -8.83
N LEU A 119 9.36 -6.43 -8.87
CA LEU A 119 9.56 -5.66 -10.10
C LEU A 119 10.46 -6.39 -11.09
N LEU A 120 11.51 -7.07 -10.62
CA LEU A 120 12.36 -7.88 -11.48
C LEU A 120 11.62 -9.11 -12.02
N LYS A 121 10.88 -9.84 -11.20
CA LYS A 121 10.10 -11.01 -11.63
C LYS A 121 9.00 -10.67 -12.65
N THR A 122 8.51 -9.43 -12.64
CA THR A 122 7.45 -8.95 -13.52
C THR A 122 8.02 -8.10 -14.67
N VAL A 123 8.25 -6.81 -14.44
CA VAL A 123 8.76 -5.86 -15.45
C VAL A 123 10.16 -6.24 -15.91
N GLY A 124 11.06 -6.56 -14.97
CA GLY A 124 12.45 -6.92 -15.30
C GLY A 124 12.59 -8.16 -16.16
N ARG A 125 11.67 -9.13 -16.01
CA ARG A 125 11.58 -10.31 -16.87
C ARG A 125 11.27 -9.92 -18.30
N VAL A 126 10.28 -9.04 -18.51
CA VAL A 126 9.92 -8.53 -19.85
C VAL A 126 11.03 -7.65 -20.42
N MET A 127 11.73 -6.90 -19.57
CA MET A 127 12.87 -6.06 -19.97
C MET A 127 14.17 -6.85 -20.16
N GLY A 128 14.19 -8.17 -19.92
CA GLY A 128 15.38 -9.01 -20.03
C GLY A 128 16.50 -8.64 -19.06
N ALA A 129 16.17 -8.04 -17.91
CA ALA A 129 17.11 -7.58 -16.89
C ALA A 129 16.99 -8.34 -15.56
N ALA A 130 16.03 -9.27 -15.46
CA ALA A 130 15.87 -10.12 -14.28
C ALA A 130 16.96 -11.21 -14.23
N PRO A 131 17.68 -11.36 -13.10
CA PRO A 131 18.61 -12.46 -12.91
C PRO A 131 17.91 -13.82 -13.00
N GLN A 132 18.55 -14.82 -13.60
CA GLN A 132 17.95 -16.13 -13.82
C GLN A 132 17.68 -16.87 -12.50
N GLU A 133 18.52 -16.64 -11.50
CA GLU A 133 18.40 -17.18 -10.14
C GLU A 133 17.11 -16.69 -9.46
N LEU A 134 16.71 -15.45 -9.73
CA LEU A 134 15.48 -14.86 -9.19
C LEU A 134 14.22 -15.40 -9.90
N LEU A 135 14.36 -15.82 -11.15
CA LEU A 135 13.28 -16.40 -11.96
C LEU A 135 13.11 -17.91 -11.72
N ALA A 136 14.14 -18.57 -11.20
CA ALA A 136 14.05 -19.96 -10.78
C ALA A 136 13.09 -20.08 -9.59
N PRO A 137 12.11 -21.00 -9.64
CA PRO A 137 11.28 -21.27 -8.47
C PRO A 137 12.17 -21.79 -7.34
N PRO A 138 12.01 -21.30 -6.10
CA PRO A 138 12.78 -21.82 -4.97
C PRO A 138 12.48 -23.32 -4.79
N GLU A 139 13.51 -24.12 -4.55
CA GLU A 139 13.32 -25.53 -4.22
C GLU A 139 12.56 -25.63 -2.88
N PRO A 140 11.36 -26.24 -2.86
CA PRO A 140 10.61 -26.36 -1.63
C PRO A 140 11.31 -27.36 -0.69
N PRO A 141 11.20 -27.19 0.64
CA PRO A 141 11.74 -28.16 1.59
C PRO A 141 11.24 -29.58 1.29
N PRO A 142 12.05 -30.64 1.51
CA PRO A 142 11.63 -32.01 1.26
C PRO A 142 10.30 -32.35 1.94
N GLY A 143 9.36 -32.95 1.20
CA GLY A 143 8.03 -33.29 1.71
C GLY A 143 7.00 -32.15 1.69
N SER A 144 7.39 -30.95 1.27
CA SER A 144 6.43 -29.84 1.09
C SER A 144 5.51 -30.10 -0.10
N PRO A 145 4.21 -29.77 0.00
CA PRO A 145 3.31 -29.84 -1.14
C PRO A 145 3.80 -28.92 -2.26
N LYS A 146 3.60 -29.35 -3.51
CA LYS A 146 3.95 -28.51 -4.67
C LYS A 146 3.16 -27.19 -4.60
N PRO A 147 3.81 -26.05 -4.88
CA PRO A 147 3.10 -24.77 -4.90
C PRO A 147 2.00 -24.80 -5.98
N PRO A 148 0.87 -24.14 -5.73
CA PRO A 148 -0.22 -24.08 -6.70
C PRO A 148 0.25 -23.38 -7.98
N SER A 149 -0.34 -23.79 -9.11
CA SER A 149 -0.08 -23.11 -10.37
C SER A 149 -0.70 -21.71 -10.38
N PHE A 150 -0.21 -20.81 -11.25
CA PHE A 150 -0.79 -19.47 -11.42
C PHE A 150 -2.31 -19.52 -11.70
N GLN A 151 -2.76 -20.47 -12.53
CA GLN A 151 -4.19 -20.62 -12.85
C GLN A 151 -5.01 -21.07 -11.65
N GLU A 152 -4.46 -21.98 -10.84
CA GLU A 152 -5.10 -22.47 -9.63
C GLU A 152 -5.21 -21.37 -8.58
N THR A 153 -4.13 -20.62 -8.35
CA THR A 153 -4.13 -19.45 -7.47
C THR A 153 -5.13 -18.42 -7.94
N LEU A 154 -5.09 -18.04 -9.22
CA LEU A 154 -6.02 -17.07 -9.79
C LEU A 154 -7.47 -17.53 -9.59
N GLY A 155 -7.80 -18.79 -9.85
CA GLY A 155 -9.13 -19.33 -9.68
C GLY A 155 -9.61 -19.31 -8.22
N LYS A 156 -8.82 -19.87 -7.31
CA LYS A 156 -9.15 -19.96 -5.88
C LYS A 156 -9.25 -18.57 -5.23
N PHE A 157 -8.25 -17.71 -5.48
CA PHE A 157 -8.24 -16.36 -4.96
C PHE A 157 -9.40 -15.52 -5.52
N SER A 158 -9.72 -15.62 -6.81
CA SER A 158 -10.85 -14.90 -7.42
C SER A 158 -12.18 -15.25 -6.73
N GLN A 159 -12.39 -16.54 -6.41
CA GLN A 159 -13.60 -16.97 -5.71
C GLN A 159 -13.68 -16.37 -4.31
N LEU A 160 -12.58 -16.41 -3.56
CA LEU A 160 -12.50 -15.78 -2.24
C LEU A 160 -12.75 -14.27 -2.35
N TYR A 161 -12.05 -13.60 -3.25
CA TYR A 161 -12.11 -12.15 -3.42
C TYR A 161 -13.52 -11.67 -3.77
N TRP A 162 -14.23 -12.36 -4.67
CA TRP A 162 -15.63 -12.03 -4.96
C TRP A 162 -16.55 -12.21 -3.75
N ARG A 163 -16.37 -13.27 -2.96
CA ARG A 163 -17.11 -13.45 -1.70
C ARG A 163 -16.87 -12.29 -0.74
N LYS A 164 -15.62 -11.81 -0.64
CA LYS A 164 -15.26 -10.66 0.21
C LYS A 164 -15.81 -9.34 -0.34
N ILE A 165 -15.85 -9.14 -1.65
CA ILE A 165 -16.51 -7.98 -2.27
C ILE A 165 -18.00 -7.96 -1.92
N VAL A 166 -18.69 -9.10 -2.05
CA VAL A 166 -20.12 -9.22 -1.70
C VAL A 166 -20.34 -8.94 -0.21
N ALA A 167 -19.52 -9.53 0.66
CA ALA A 167 -19.62 -9.35 2.09
C ALA A 167 -19.42 -7.88 2.51
N ASN A 168 -18.50 -7.17 1.86
CA ASN A 168 -18.18 -5.79 2.19
C ASN A 168 -19.14 -4.76 1.56
N PHE A 169 -19.56 -4.95 0.30
CA PHE A 169 -20.25 -3.92 -0.49
C PHE A 169 -21.67 -4.27 -0.92
N SER A 170 -22.21 -5.40 -0.47
CA SER A 170 -23.50 -5.98 -0.88
C SER A 170 -23.51 -6.56 -2.31
N PRO A 171 -24.31 -7.62 -2.59
CA PRO A 171 -24.53 -8.12 -3.95
C PRO A 171 -25.02 -7.05 -4.93
N LEU A 172 -25.72 -6.00 -4.45
CA LEU A 172 -26.23 -4.93 -5.31
C LEU A 172 -25.10 -4.13 -5.99
N ALA A 173 -23.94 -3.99 -5.34
CA ALA A 173 -22.78 -3.31 -5.95
C ALA A 173 -22.23 -4.08 -7.16
N ILE A 174 -22.42 -5.41 -7.23
CA ILE A 174 -22.04 -6.22 -8.39
C ILE A 174 -22.96 -5.93 -9.58
N LEU A 175 -24.27 -5.77 -9.35
CA LEU A 175 -25.21 -5.40 -10.43
C LEU A 175 -24.83 -4.06 -11.06
N ALA A 176 -24.32 -3.13 -10.25
CA ALA A 176 -23.82 -1.86 -10.73
C ALA A 176 -22.53 -2.01 -11.57
N LEU A 177 -21.61 -2.90 -11.20
CA LEU A 177 -20.46 -3.24 -12.04
C LEU A 177 -20.92 -3.84 -13.39
N VAL A 178 -21.91 -4.73 -13.39
CA VAL A 178 -22.49 -5.31 -14.61
C VAL A 178 -23.07 -4.22 -15.50
N ALA A 179 -23.77 -3.23 -14.93
CA ALA A 179 -24.28 -2.09 -15.68
C ALA A 179 -23.17 -1.27 -16.35
N ALA A 180 -22.04 -1.02 -15.66
CA ALA A 180 -20.90 -0.30 -16.23
C ALA A 180 -20.35 -1.00 -17.49
N VAL A 181 -20.33 -2.34 -17.48
CA VAL A 181 -19.87 -3.15 -18.63
C VAL A 181 -20.93 -3.20 -19.73
N ALA A 182 -22.20 -3.43 -19.38
CA ALA A 182 -23.30 -3.58 -20.33
C ALA A 182 -23.53 -2.33 -21.19
N PHE A 183 -23.38 -1.14 -20.58
CA PHE A 183 -23.58 0.11 -21.31
C PHE A 183 -22.34 0.62 -22.05
N LEU A 184 -21.17 -0.01 -21.87
CA LEU A 184 -19.87 0.48 -22.36
C LEU A 184 -19.86 0.80 -23.86
N GLY A 185 -20.56 0.01 -24.68
CA GLY A 185 -20.60 0.17 -26.14
C GLY A 185 -21.29 1.47 -26.60
N GLY A 186 -22.28 1.95 -25.84
CA GLY A 186 -23.08 3.14 -26.17
C GLY A 186 -22.47 4.46 -25.69
N LEU A 187 -21.40 4.42 -24.89
CA LEU A 187 -20.89 5.62 -24.21
C LEU A 187 -19.97 6.47 -25.10
N PRO A 188 -19.95 7.80 -24.90
CA PRO A 188 -18.93 8.68 -25.44
C PRO A 188 -17.51 8.16 -25.13
N SER A 189 -16.58 8.39 -26.06
CA SER A 189 -15.19 7.94 -25.94
C SER A 189 -14.52 8.30 -24.61
N PRO A 190 -14.69 9.52 -24.04
CA PRO A 190 -14.09 9.86 -22.75
C PRO A 190 -14.55 9.00 -21.59
N ILE A 191 -15.86 8.82 -21.44
CA ILE A 191 -16.44 8.03 -20.35
C ILE A 191 -16.01 6.57 -20.48
N ARG A 192 -16.04 6.03 -21.70
CA ARG A 192 -15.58 4.68 -22.00
C ARG A 192 -14.11 4.47 -21.62
N SER A 193 -13.25 5.43 -21.95
CA SER A 193 -11.82 5.35 -21.65
C SER A 193 -11.58 5.32 -20.14
N TRP A 194 -12.30 6.14 -19.37
CA TRP A 194 -12.26 6.13 -17.91
C TRP A 194 -12.70 4.80 -17.31
N ILE A 195 -13.82 4.24 -17.77
CA ILE A 195 -14.30 2.93 -17.30
C ILE A 195 -13.28 1.84 -17.63
N GLN A 196 -12.72 1.84 -18.83
CA GLN A 196 -11.72 0.86 -19.26
C GLN A 196 -10.43 0.92 -18.43
N VAL A 197 -9.91 2.13 -18.16
CA VAL A 197 -8.73 2.31 -17.32
C VAL A 197 -9.00 1.87 -15.87
N THR A 198 -10.16 2.24 -15.33
CA THR A 198 -10.56 1.85 -13.96
C THR A 198 -10.77 0.34 -13.86
N ALA A 199 -11.38 -0.28 -14.86
CA ALA A 199 -11.58 -1.72 -14.94
C ALA A 199 -10.24 -2.47 -15.07
N LEU A 200 -9.31 -1.95 -15.88
CA LEU A 200 -7.97 -2.49 -15.96
C LEU A 200 -7.27 -2.41 -14.60
N GLY A 201 -7.33 -1.27 -13.91
CA GLY A 201 -6.81 -1.11 -12.55
C GLY A 201 -7.39 -2.12 -11.57
N PHE A 202 -8.72 -2.31 -11.58
CA PHE A 202 -9.40 -3.31 -10.76
C PHE A 202 -8.94 -4.74 -11.06
N LEU A 203 -8.81 -5.11 -12.34
CA LEU A 203 -8.38 -6.45 -12.74
C LEU A 203 -6.93 -6.73 -12.34
N LEU A 204 -6.05 -5.76 -12.55
CA LEU A 204 -4.64 -5.87 -12.18
C LEU A 204 -4.48 -5.99 -10.66
N ALA A 205 -5.13 -5.10 -9.91
CA ALA A 205 -5.02 -5.00 -8.46
C ALA A 205 -5.73 -6.14 -7.72
N GLY A 206 -6.96 -6.46 -8.13
CA GLY A 206 -7.82 -7.39 -7.41
C GLY A 206 -7.61 -8.85 -7.76
N PHE A 207 -6.94 -9.16 -8.88
CA PHE A 207 -6.82 -10.53 -9.36
C PHE A 207 -5.42 -10.88 -9.86
N LEU A 208 -4.87 -10.07 -10.77
CA LEU A 208 -3.61 -10.43 -11.41
C LEU A 208 -2.41 -10.35 -10.45
N GLN A 209 -2.30 -9.28 -9.67
CA GLN A 209 -1.24 -9.12 -8.69
C GLN A 209 -1.29 -10.22 -7.61
N PRO A 210 -2.43 -10.48 -6.93
CA PRO A 210 -2.52 -11.60 -5.99
C PRO A 210 -2.17 -12.97 -6.59
N ALA A 211 -2.51 -13.20 -7.87
CA ALA A 211 -2.14 -14.44 -8.55
C ALA A 211 -0.62 -14.55 -8.79
N PHE A 212 0.05 -13.44 -9.15
CA PHE A 212 1.51 -13.40 -9.27
C PHE A 212 2.24 -13.55 -7.93
N ASP A 213 1.67 -12.96 -6.87
CA ASP A 213 2.19 -13.06 -5.51
C ASP A 213 1.89 -14.41 -4.84
N GLN A 214 1.18 -15.32 -5.53
CA GLN A 214 0.75 -16.62 -5.01
C GLN A 214 -0.05 -16.49 -3.70
N ALA A 215 -0.92 -15.48 -3.62
CA ALA A 215 -1.71 -15.22 -2.44
C ALA A 215 -2.58 -16.44 -2.07
N GLY A 216 -2.54 -16.83 -0.79
CA GLY A 216 -3.41 -17.89 -0.27
C GLY A 216 -4.89 -17.53 -0.39
N ALA A 217 -5.73 -18.56 -0.52
CA ALA A 217 -7.17 -18.42 -0.70
C ALA A 217 -7.99 -18.90 0.51
N ASP A 218 -7.36 -18.97 1.69
CA ASP A 218 -8.00 -19.24 2.97
C ASP A 218 -8.15 -17.96 3.82
N GLU A 219 -8.86 -18.06 4.95
CA GLU A 219 -9.14 -16.92 5.82
C GLU A 219 -7.90 -16.38 6.54
N ALA A 220 -6.92 -17.23 6.88
CA ALA A 220 -5.70 -16.79 7.53
C ALA A 220 -4.85 -15.96 6.56
N ALA A 221 -4.73 -16.44 5.33
CA ALA A 221 -4.10 -15.74 4.23
C ALA A 221 -4.83 -14.42 3.93
N TRP A 222 -6.16 -14.44 3.88
CA TRP A 222 -6.98 -13.24 3.68
C TRP A 222 -6.66 -12.14 4.71
N LEU A 223 -6.62 -12.49 6.00
CA LEU A 223 -6.32 -11.52 7.07
C LEU A 223 -4.95 -10.87 6.90
N LEU A 224 -3.98 -11.59 6.32
CA LEU A 224 -2.65 -11.08 6.03
C LEU A 224 -2.65 -10.06 4.88
N TYR A 225 -3.38 -10.32 3.79
CA TYR A 225 -3.31 -9.48 2.59
C TYR A 225 -4.41 -8.43 2.45
N MET A 226 -5.54 -8.58 3.13
CA MET A 226 -6.69 -7.66 3.00
C MET A 226 -6.34 -6.18 3.20
N PRO A 227 -5.40 -5.77 4.09
CA PRO A 227 -5.05 -4.35 4.23
C PRO A 227 -4.41 -3.77 2.97
N TYR A 228 -3.76 -4.61 2.16
CA TYR A 228 -3.12 -4.23 0.91
C TYR A 228 -4.09 -4.21 -0.27
N LEU A 229 -5.32 -4.71 -0.13
CA LEU A 229 -6.32 -4.70 -1.21
C LEU A 229 -7.21 -3.45 -1.19
N GLY A 230 -6.91 -2.45 -0.35
CA GLY A 230 -7.75 -1.23 -0.26
C GLY A 230 -7.91 -0.50 -1.61
N PHE A 231 -6.86 -0.45 -2.43
CA PHE A 231 -6.92 0.22 -3.73
C PHE A 231 -7.73 -0.56 -4.78
N SER A 232 -7.74 -1.90 -4.74
CA SER A 232 -8.61 -2.69 -5.62
C SER A 232 -10.09 -2.46 -5.27
N HIS A 233 -10.42 -2.36 -3.98
CA HIS A 233 -11.75 -1.96 -3.52
C HIS A 233 -12.13 -0.54 -3.96
N ALA A 234 -11.19 0.40 -3.93
CA ALA A 234 -11.44 1.75 -4.45
C ALA A 234 -11.80 1.72 -5.95
N PHE A 235 -11.06 0.96 -6.78
CA PHE A 235 -11.42 0.78 -8.19
C PHE A 235 -12.80 0.13 -8.36
N PHE A 236 -13.13 -0.88 -7.55
CA PHE A 236 -14.44 -1.51 -7.57
C PHE A 236 -15.57 -0.52 -7.26
N VAL A 237 -15.44 0.26 -6.19
CA VAL A 237 -16.44 1.26 -5.79
C VAL A 237 -16.61 2.34 -6.85
N LEU A 238 -15.52 2.78 -7.49
CA LEU A 238 -15.59 3.71 -8.62
C LEU A 238 -16.36 3.12 -9.80
N LEU A 239 -16.09 1.87 -10.18
CA LEU A 239 -16.81 1.18 -11.26
C LEU A 239 -18.28 0.97 -10.94
N ALA A 240 -18.59 0.53 -9.72
CA ALA A 240 -19.96 0.35 -9.26
C ALA A 240 -20.71 1.69 -9.20
N GLY A 241 -20.06 2.76 -8.74
CA GLY A 241 -20.63 4.11 -8.74
C GLY A 241 -20.95 4.61 -10.16
N LEU A 242 -19.99 4.46 -11.08
CA LEU A 242 -20.18 4.82 -12.49
C LEU A 242 -21.31 4.02 -13.14
N GLY A 243 -21.34 2.70 -12.94
CA GLY A 243 -22.38 1.84 -13.50
C GLY A 243 -23.77 2.13 -12.95
N SER A 244 -23.87 2.42 -11.65
CA SER A 244 -25.13 2.87 -11.03
C SER A 244 -25.60 4.19 -11.64
N GLY A 245 -24.70 5.16 -11.80
CA GLY A 245 -25.01 6.46 -12.42
C GLY A 245 -25.52 6.30 -13.86
N LEU A 246 -24.86 5.45 -14.66
CA LEU A 246 -25.28 5.16 -16.04
C LEU A 246 -26.64 4.48 -16.12
N ALA A 247 -26.91 3.52 -15.22
CA ALA A 247 -28.22 2.88 -15.16
C ALA A 247 -29.31 3.90 -14.82
N LEU A 248 -29.06 4.77 -13.84
CA LEU A 248 -30.00 5.81 -13.45
C LEU A 248 -30.23 6.82 -14.58
N GLU A 249 -29.19 7.30 -15.27
CA GLU A 249 -29.35 8.18 -16.43
C GLU A 249 -30.19 7.53 -17.53
N ARG A 250 -30.03 6.22 -17.76
CA ARG A 250 -30.74 5.50 -18.82
C ARG A 250 -32.22 5.27 -18.52
N PHE A 251 -32.55 5.01 -17.26
CA PHE A 251 -33.89 4.56 -16.85
C PHE A 251 -34.69 5.64 -16.12
N ALA A 252 -34.05 6.58 -15.42
CA ALA A 252 -34.73 7.69 -14.76
C ALA A 252 -34.98 8.84 -15.75
N ARG A 253 -36.24 9.01 -16.16
CA ARG A 253 -36.66 10.04 -17.12
C ARG A 253 -36.58 11.48 -16.59
N ARG A 254 -36.45 11.66 -15.26
CA ARG A 254 -36.35 12.97 -14.61
C ARG A 254 -35.16 13.00 -13.65
N PRO A 255 -34.34 14.07 -13.64
CA PRO A 255 -33.22 14.20 -12.71
C PRO A 255 -33.61 14.06 -11.24
N SER A 256 -34.77 14.59 -10.84
CA SER A 256 -35.27 14.46 -9.46
C SER A 256 -35.51 13.01 -9.05
N ILE A 257 -36.02 12.18 -9.95
CA ILE A 257 -36.20 10.72 -9.72
C ILE A 257 -34.83 10.04 -9.67
N ALA A 258 -33.91 10.41 -10.57
CA ALA A 258 -32.55 9.87 -10.57
C ALA A 258 -31.84 10.15 -9.24
N TYR A 259 -31.88 11.39 -8.73
CA TYR A 259 -31.31 11.74 -7.44
C TYR A 259 -32.05 11.08 -6.27
N GLY A 260 -33.38 11.01 -6.34
CA GLY A 260 -34.22 10.32 -5.36
C GLY A 260 -33.91 8.83 -5.23
N LEU A 261 -33.39 8.18 -6.27
CA LEU A 261 -32.92 6.78 -6.23
C LEU A 261 -31.42 6.68 -5.92
N ALA A 262 -30.59 7.59 -6.45
CA ALA A 262 -29.14 7.57 -6.27
C ALA A 262 -28.72 7.76 -4.82
N ILE A 263 -29.30 8.77 -4.14
CA ILE A 263 -28.94 9.13 -2.77
C ILE A 263 -29.17 7.97 -1.79
N PRO A 264 -30.36 7.35 -1.70
CA PRO A 264 -30.57 6.24 -0.80
C PRO A 264 -29.76 4.99 -1.19
N LEU A 265 -29.49 4.76 -2.48
CA LEU A 265 -28.63 3.66 -2.91
C LEU A 265 -27.18 3.85 -2.42
N VAL A 266 -26.60 5.03 -2.64
CA VAL A 266 -25.23 5.36 -2.19
C VAL A 266 -25.16 5.35 -0.66
N ALA A 267 -26.11 5.98 0.02
CA ALA A 267 -26.18 5.98 1.48
C ALA A 267 -26.38 4.55 2.03
N GLY A 268 -27.20 3.74 1.37
CA GLY A 268 -27.45 2.34 1.73
C GLY A 268 -26.20 1.46 1.59
N ILE A 269 -25.45 1.58 0.49
CA ILE A 269 -24.19 0.84 0.29
C ILE A 269 -23.15 1.29 1.34
N ALA A 270 -23.03 2.60 1.59
CA ALA A 270 -22.11 3.12 2.61
C ALA A 270 -22.50 2.63 4.02
N ALA A 271 -23.78 2.71 4.38
CA ALA A 271 -24.30 2.26 5.67
C ALA A 271 -24.15 0.73 5.84
N PHE A 272 -24.38 -0.05 4.77
CA PHE A 272 -24.15 -1.48 4.77
C PHE A 272 -22.67 -1.79 5.01
N SER A 273 -21.78 -1.21 4.21
CA SER A 273 -20.33 -1.43 4.32
C SER A 273 -19.82 -1.04 5.71
N PHE A 274 -20.29 0.10 6.25
CA PHE A 274 -19.98 0.54 7.59
C PHE A 274 -20.48 -0.44 8.64
N ARG A 275 -21.75 -0.85 8.58
CA ARG A 275 -22.33 -1.81 9.54
C ARG A 275 -21.61 -3.16 9.54
N GLN A 276 -21.30 -3.70 8.37
CA GLN A 276 -20.62 -5.01 8.25
C GLN A 276 -19.22 -4.98 8.86
N ASN A 277 -18.51 -3.86 8.69
CA ASN A 277 -17.11 -3.75 9.09
C ASN A 277 -16.92 -3.10 10.47
N LEU A 278 -17.91 -2.39 11.01
CA LEU A 278 -17.73 -1.60 12.24
C LEU A 278 -17.26 -2.46 13.41
N THR A 279 -17.90 -3.61 13.65
CA THR A 279 -17.55 -4.47 14.79
C THR A 279 -16.14 -5.04 14.65
N PHE A 280 -15.75 -5.43 13.44
CA PHE A 280 -14.41 -5.99 13.17
C PHE A 280 -13.32 -4.90 13.22
N CYS A 281 -13.59 -3.73 12.65
CA CYS A 281 -12.62 -2.64 12.56
C CYS A 281 -12.55 -1.79 13.84
N SER A 282 -13.59 -1.79 14.67
CA SER A 282 -13.61 -1.02 15.91
C SER A 282 -12.64 -1.60 16.92
N GLN A 283 -11.53 -0.89 17.14
CA GLN A 283 -10.59 -1.16 18.23
C GLN A 283 -10.95 -0.40 19.52
N ARG A 284 -12.16 0.17 19.63
CA ARG A 284 -12.63 0.86 20.83
C ARG A 284 -12.65 -0.11 22.02
N GLU A 285 -12.19 0.37 23.17
CA GLU A 285 -12.02 -0.42 24.40
C GLU A 285 -11.08 -1.63 24.28
N HIS A 286 -10.37 -1.79 23.16
CA HIS A 286 -9.42 -2.87 22.97
C HIS A 286 -8.03 -2.47 23.52
N TRP A 287 -7.91 -2.48 24.85
CA TRP A 287 -6.71 -2.03 25.58
C TRP A 287 -5.63 -3.09 25.77
N PHE A 288 -5.74 -4.25 25.11
CA PHE A 288 -4.81 -5.38 25.31
C PHE A 288 -3.34 -4.95 25.21
N GLY A 289 -2.96 -4.19 24.18
CA GLY A 289 -1.58 -3.74 24.01
C GLY A 289 -1.08 -2.86 25.17
N TRP A 290 -1.94 -1.97 25.68
CA TRP A 290 -1.60 -1.13 26.83
C TRP A 290 -1.53 -1.95 28.13
N MET A 291 -2.51 -2.82 28.38
CA MET A 291 -2.55 -3.67 29.59
C MET A 291 -1.35 -4.60 29.63
N TYR A 292 -1.08 -5.29 28.52
CA TYR A 292 0.08 -6.17 28.37
C TYR A 292 1.39 -5.41 28.64
N GLY A 293 1.53 -4.21 28.07
CA GLY A 293 2.71 -3.38 28.26
C GLY A 293 2.89 -2.86 29.68
N ARG A 294 1.80 -2.41 30.31
CA ARG A 294 1.80 -1.93 31.69
C ARG A 294 2.19 -3.06 32.63
N ASP A 295 1.49 -4.19 32.54
CA ASP A 295 1.61 -5.32 33.46
C ASP A 295 3.00 -5.96 33.35
N MET A 296 3.59 -5.98 32.16
CA MET A 296 4.94 -6.49 31.96
C MET A 296 6.02 -5.61 32.61
N LEU A 297 5.77 -4.30 32.72
CA LEU A 297 6.80 -3.34 33.12
C LEU A 297 6.60 -2.79 34.52
N ALA A 298 5.38 -2.58 35.00
CA ALA A 298 5.07 -1.75 36.17
C ALA A 298 5.88 -2.14 37.42
N ASP A 299 6.02 -3.44 37.68
CA ASP A 299 6.62 -3.95 38.91
C ASP A 299 8.12 -4.28 38.79
N LEU A 300 8.75 -4.05 37.62
CA LEU A 300 10.18 -4.33 37.50
C LEU A 300 11.00 -3.36 38.39
N PRO A 301 12.10 -3.82 39.01
CA PRO A 301 12.97 -2.95 39.78
C PRO A 301 13.48 -1.76 38.95
N LYS A 302 13.80 -0.66 39.64
CA LYS A 302 14.38 0.51 39.01
C LYS A 302 15.68 0.15 38.28
N ASP A 303 15.93 0.80 37.14
CA ASP A 303 17.14 0.63 36.33
C ASP A 303 17.31 -0.79 35.74
N SER A 304 16.21 -1.56 35.62
CA SER A 304 16.24 -2.90 35.02
C SER A 304 16.44 -2.88 33.51
N PHE A 305 17.12 -3.91 33.00
CA PHE A 305 17.21 -4.23 31.59
C PHE A 305 16.11 -5.21 31.18
N VAL A 306 15.26 -4.79 30.25
CA VAL A 306 14.21 -5.59 29.64
C VAL A 306 14.72 -6.20 28.35
N TYR A 307 14.86 -7.52 28.34
CA TYR A 307 15.21 -8.30 27.15
C TYR A 307 13.94 -8.67 26.39
N GLY A 308 13.62 -7.90 25.36
CA GLY A 308 12.46 -8.12 24.51
C GLY A 308 12.68 -9.24 23.49
N GLY A 309 11.71 -10.15 23.38
CA GLY A 309 11.69 -11.22 22.37
C GLY A 309 11.11 -10.76 21.03
N THR A 310 10.06 -11.44 20.56
CA THR A 310 9.36 -11.14 19.29
C THR A 310 8.54 -9.85 19.37
N ASP A 311 7.80 -9.52 18.30
CA ASP A 311 7.06 -8.26 18.12
C ASP A 311 6.35 -7.71 19.38
N PRO A 312 5.56 -8.49 20.14
CA PRO A 312 4.89 -7.97 21.34
C PRO A 312 5.87 -7.62 22.46
N GLY A 313 6.91 -8.44 22.65
CA GLY A 313 7.97 -8.20 23.65
C GLY A 313 8.94 -7.09 23.27
N ARG A 314 8.87 -6.59 22.03
CA ARG A 314 9.71 -5.51 21.50
C ARG A 314 8.94 -4.20 21.39
N PHE A 315 7.87 -4.17 20.60
CA PHE A 315 7.18 -2.92 20.25
C PHE A 315 6.37 -2.34 21.40
N VAL A 316 5.67 -3.20 22.15
CA VAL A 316 4.85 -2.75 23.28
C VAL A 316 5.71 -2.11 24.36
N PRO A 317 6.74 -2.76 24.93
CA PRO A 317 7.55 -2.12 25.97
C PRO A 317 8.33 -0.91 25.47
N THR A 318 8.76 -0.91 24.19
CA THR A 318 9.38 0.28 23.61
C THR A 318 8.44 1.48 23.62
N TYR A 319 7.18 1.29 23.21
CA TYR A 319 6.15 2.33 23.31
C TYR A 319 5.89 2.75 24.77
N MET A 320 5.78 1.79 25.69
CA MET A 320 5.51 2.10 27.10
C MET A 320 6.63 2.94 27.73
N ILE A 321 7.90 2.60 27.46
CA ILE A 321 9.06 3.28 28.02
C ILE A 321 9.30 4.64 27.32
N LEU A 322 9.26 4.67 25.99
CA LEU A 322 9.69 5.83 25.20
C LEU A 322 8.55 6.74 24.72
N SER A 323 7.28 6.37 24.97
CA SER A 323 6.12 7.17 24.58
C SER A 323 5.13 7.34 25.74
N GLU A 324 4.48 6.26 26.21
CA GLU A 324 3.47 6.34 27.30
C GLU A 324 4.04 7.03 28.56
N SER A 325 5.29 6.73 28.92
CA SER A 325 5.93 7.32 30.10
C SER A 325 6.16 8.83 29.99
N PHE A 326 6.30 9.37 28.77
CA PHE A 326 6.50 10.80 28.50
C PHE A 326 5.21 11.61 28.39
N GLU A 327 4.06 10.95 28.23
CA GLU A 327 2.78 11.62 28.04
C GLU A 327 2.36 12.41 29.30
N PRO A 328 1.68 13.57 29.18
CA PRO A 328 1.09 14.25 30.34
C PRO A 328 0.08 13.38 31.09
N LYS A 329 0.09 13.43 32.42
CA LYS A 329 -0.78 12.61 33.31
C LYS A 329 -2.26 12.60 32.92
N LYS A 330 -2.79 13.73 32.43
CA LYS A 330 -4.21 13.87 32.02
C LYS A 330 -4.62 13.03 30.81
N TYR A 331 -3.65 12.59 30.00
CA TYR A 331 -3.89 11.79 28.80
C TYR A 331 -3.53 10.32 28.99
N LYS A 332 -2.86 9.97 30.10
CA LYS A 332 -2.54 8.58 30.45
C LYS A 332 -3.77 7.88 31.02
N ARG A 333 -3.87 6.58 30.74
CA ARG A 333 -4.86 5.70 31.39
C ARG A 333 -4.49 5.40 32.84
N ASP A 334 -3.20 5.26 33.13
CA ASP A 334 -2.64 5.24 34.48
C ASP A 334 -1.78 6.49 34.68
N PRO A 335 -2.28 7.51 35.41
CA PRO A 335 -1.55 8.76 35.65
C PRO A 335 -0.20 8.61 36.36
N ASN A 336 0.04 7.45 36.99
CA ASN A 336 1.25 7.16 37.75
C ASN A 336 2.25 6.27 36.99
N PHE A 337 1.87 5.74 35.82
CA PHE A 337 2.77 4.92 35.02
C PHE A 337 3.92 5.77 34.45
N ASP A 338 5.13 5.49 34.90
CA ASP A 338 6.38 6.10 34.41
C ASP A 338 7.50 5.08 34.51
N ARG A 339 8.00 4.64 33.36
CA ARG A 339 9.05 3.63 33.22
C ARG A 339 10.25 4.14 32.43
N ARG A 340 10.50 5.46 32.47
CA ARG A 340 11.68 6.08 31.84
C ARG A 340 13.01 5.63 32.45
N ASP A 341 12.96 4.98 33.59
CA ASP A 341 14.09 4.35 34.28
C ASP A 341 14.49 3.00 33.69
N LEU A 342 13.67 2.40 32.82
CA LEU A 342 13.97 1.09 32.23
C LEU A 342 14.78 1.19 30.93
N TYR A 343 15.61 0.18 30.71
CA TYR A 343 16.38 0.00 29.49
C TYR A 343 15.80 -1.18 28.71
N ILE A 344 15.52 -1.00 27.42
CA ILE A 344 15.04 -2.08 26.56
C ILE A 344 16.11 -2.49 25.57
N ILE A 345 16.45 -3.78 25.60
CA ILE A 345 17.32 -4.44 24.62
C ILE A 345 16.43 -5.46 23.94
N THR A 346 16.30 -5.40 22.63
CA THR A 346 15.42 -6.33 21.91
C THR A 346 16.24 -7.24 21.03
N GLN A 347 15.88 -8.52 21.01
CA GLN A 347 16.49 -9.45 20.07
C GLN A 347 16.03 -9.05 18.67
N ASN A 348 16.96 -8.58 17.86
CA ASN A 348 16.69 -8.42 16.45
C ASN A 348 16.79 -9.82 15.82
N ALA A 349 15.67 -10.54 15.72
CA ALA A 349 15.63 -11.85 15.07
C ALA A 349 16.17 -11.81 13.62
N LEU A 350 16.23 -10.62 13.01
CA LEU A 350 16.76 -10.37 11.67
C LEU A 350 18.17 -9.75 11.66
N ALA A 351 18.75 -9.42 12.82
CA ALA A 351 20.00 -8.66 12.96
C ALA A 351 20.09 -7.42 12.04
N ASP A 352 18.94 -6.83 11.69
CA ASP A 352 18.82 -5.68 10.81
C ASP A 352 19.69 -4.49 11.27
N ALA A 353 20.57 -4.04 10.37
CA ALA A 353 21.58 -3.03 10.68
C ALA A 353 20.95 -1.67 11.06
N PHE A 354 19.88 -1.27 10.37
CA PHE A 354 19.18 -0.02 10.68
C PHE A 354 18.49 -0.13 12.03
N TYR A 355 17.76 -1.21 12.31
CA TYR A 355 17.14 -1.36 13.62
C TYR A 355 18.16 -1.32 14.78
N ASN A 356 19.32 -1.96 14.61
CA ASN A 356 20.38 -1.96 15.63
C ASN A 356 20.95 -0.55 15.89
N GLN A 357 21.12 0.25 14.82
CA GLN A 357 21.52 1.64 14.94
C GLN A 357 20.51 2.45 15.78
N TYR A 358 19.24 2.08 15.75
CA TYR A 358 18.14 2.83 16.40
C TYR A 358 18.13 2.57 17.89
N ILE A 359 18.25 1.29 18.25
CA ILE A 359 18.41 0.88 19.64
C ILE A 359 19.69 1.50 20.23
N ARG A 360 20.83 1.45 19.50
CA ARG A 360 22.08 2.08 19.94
C ARG A 360 21.89 3.57 20.21
N ASN A 361 21.23 4.29 19.30
CA ASN A 361 20.96 5.72 19.44
C ASN A 361 20.08 6.06 20.64
N HIS A 362 19.34 5.13 21.24
CA HIS A 362 18.60 5.45 22.47
C HIS A 362 19.49 5.60 23.69
N TYR A 363 20.62 4.90 23.71
CA TYR A 363 21.45 4.71 24.90
C TYR A 363 22.89 5.19 24.73
N SER A 364 23.24 5.77 23.57
CA SER A 364 24.57 6.27 23.26
C SER A 364 24.58 7.78 23.00
N THR A 365 25.78 8.36 22.97
CA THR A 365 26.03 9.75 22.58
C THR A 365 25.80 10.00 21.08
N GLU A 366 25.57 8.96 20.28
CA GLU A 366 25.26 9.09 18.85
C GLU A 366 23.83 9.56 18.62
N ARG A 367 22.97 9.59 19.66
CA ARG A 367 21.62 10.13 19.59
C ARG A 367 21.65 11.56 19.06
N PRO A 368 21.11 11.84 17.86
CA PRO A 368 21.15 13.21 17.38
C PRO A 368 20.33 14.15 18.30
N ALA A 369 20.80 15.39 18.46
CA ALA A 369 20.05 16.39 19.22
C ALA A 369 18.81 16.85 18.45
N SER A 370 17.79 17.28 19.18
CA SER A 370 16.60 17.92 18.58
C SER A 370 17.02 19.17 17.80
N ARG A 371 16.50 19.34 16.57
CA ARG A 371 16.93 20.38 15.62
C ARG A 371 16.06 21.64 15.67
N GLY A 372 15.25 21.81 16.71
CA GLY A 372 14.48 23.03 16.96
C GLY A 372 13.08 23.00 16.37
N TRP A 373 12.80 23.80 15.34
CA TRP A 373 11.41 24.06 14.90
C TRP A 373 10.77 22.89 14.13
N VAL A 374 11.55 22.09 13.40
CA VAL A 374 11.04 20.92 12.67
C VAL A 374 10.53 19.86 13.63
N ASP A 375 11.28 19.61 14.72
CA ASP A 375 10.88 18.72 15.81
C ASP A 375 9.56 19.17 16.44
N LYS A 376 9.44 20.46 16.78
CA LYS A 376 8.20 21.04 17.31
C LYS A 376 7.02 20.92 16.34
N TRP A 377 7.24 21.19 15.06
CA TRP A 377 6.20 21.05 14.03
C TRP A 377 5.71 19.61 13.87
N LEU A 378 6.62 18.64 14.05
CA LEU A 378 6.31 17.21 14.04
C LEU A 378 5.80 16.67 15.39
N GLY A 379 5.59 17.55 16.38
CA GLY A 379 5.06 17.19 17.69
C GLY A 379 6.04 16.47 18.61
N ARG A 380 7.33 16.84 18.56
CA ARG A 380 8.40 16.23 19.36
C ARG A 380 9.08 17.19 20.33
#